data_AF-A0A7N0V449-F1
#
_entry.id   AF-A0A7N0V449-F1
#
_cell.length_a   1.000
_cell.length_b   1.000
_cell.length_c   1.000
_cell.angle_alpha   90.00
_cell.angle_beta   90.00
_cell.angle_gamma   90.00
#
_symmetry.space_group_name_H-M   'P 1'
#
loop_
_entity.id
_entity.type
_entity.pdbx_description
1 polymer ?
#
loop_
_entity_poly.entity_id
_entity_poly.type
_entity_poly.pdbx_seq_one_letter_code
_entity_poly.pdbx_strand_id
1 'polypeptide(L)' 'MTLEICAKAAVGAPDTLGDCPFTQRVLLTLEEKKIPYKIHLIDFSNKPHWFLEANPEGKVPVVKFAHSSLK' A
#
# COMPACT_ATOMS: atom_id res chain seq x y z
N MET A 1 -6.14 -14.87 5.33
CA MET A 1 -5.19 -14.17 4.44
C MET A 1 -5.43 -12.69 4.60
N THR A 2 -4.47 -11.96 5.16
CA THR A 2 -4.57 -10.51 5.30
C THR A 2 -3.66 -9.89 4.25
N LEU A 3 -4.23 -9.07 3.36
CA LEU A 3 -3.45 -8.29 2.40
C LEU A 3 -3.13 -6.92 3.00
N GLU A 4 -1.90 -6.48 2.89
CA GLU A 4 -1.49 -5.12 3.24
C GLU A 4 -0.95 -4.42 2.00
N ILE A 5 -1.30 -3.15 1.81
CA ILE A 5 -0.97 -2.38 0.61
C ILE A 5 -0.31 -1.07 1.01
N CYS A 6 0.85 -0.79 0.44
CA CYS A 6 1.46 0.54 0.52
C CYS A 6 0.96 1.39 -0.66
N ALA A 7 0.23 2.45 -0.35
CA ALA A 7 -0.38 3.38 -1.28
C ALA A 7 0.30 4.76 -1.20
N LYS A 8 0.28 5.53 -2.29
CA LYS A 8 0.78 6.91 -2.26
C LYS A 8 -0.15 7.76 -1.36
N ALA A 9 0.42 8.54 -0.45
CA ALA A 9 -0.30 9.58 0.29
C ALA A 9 -0.43 10.88 -0.53
N ALA A 10 -1.41 11.72 -0.22
CA ALA A 10 -1.55 13.02 -0.84
C ALA A 10 -0.41 13.97 -0.43
N VAL A 11 0.08 14.78 -1.37
CA VAL A 11 1.17 15.73 -1.09
C VAL A 11 0.68 16.78 -0.09
N GLY A 12 1.37 16.90 1.05
CA GLY A 12 1.00 17.81 2.13
C GLY A 12 -0.13 17.32 3.04
N ALA A 13 -0.68 16.11 2.81
CA ALA A 13 -1.72 15.49 3.62
C ALA A 13 -1.45 13.98 3.76
N PRO A 14 -0.56 13.56 4.68
CA PRO A 14 -0.07 12.18 4.76
C PRO A 14 -1.15 11.16 5.16
N ASP A 15 -2.22 11.60 5.82
CA ASP A 15 -3.34 10.75 6.24
C ASP A 15 -4.43 10.58 5.15
N THR A 16 -4.21 11.18 3.96
CA THR A 16 -5.16 11.16 2.84
C THR A 16 -4.58 10.35 1.68
N LEU A 17 -5.44 9.58 0.99
CA LEU A 17 -5.05 8.85 -0.21
C LEU A 17 -4.62 9.81 -1.34
N GLY A 18 -3.48 9.51 -1.95
CA GLY A 18 -2.90 10.31 -3.02
C GLY A 18 -3.40 9.97 -4.42
N ASP A 19 -2.78 10.62 -5.41
CA ASP A 19 -3.16 10.68 -6.82
C ASP A 19 -2.46 9.61 -7.69
N CYS A 20 -2.00 8.49 -7.13
CA CYS A 20 -1.27 7.47 -7.90
C CYS A 20 -2.24 6.55 -8.68
N PRO A 21 -2.26 6.59 -10.03
CA PRO A 21 -3.17 5.76 -10.82
C PRO A 21 -2.85 4.26 -10.72
N PHE A 22 -1.58 3.91 -10.52
CA PHE A 22 -1.17 2.52 -10.31
C PHE A 22 -1.69 1.96 -8.99
N THR A 23 -1.69 2.79 -7.92
CA THR A 23 -2.29 2.44 -6.63
C THR A 23 -3.80 2.28 -6.79
N GLN A 24 -4.46 3.22 -7.44
CA GLN A 24 -5.91 3.17 -7.68
C GLN A 24 -6.32 1.88 -8.41
N ARG A 25 -5.57 1.45 -9.42
CA ARG A 25 -5.82 0.18 -10.12
C ARG A 25 -5.83 -1.03 -9.17
N VAL A 26 -4.87 -1.09 -8.24
CA VAL A 26 -4.78 -2.19 -7.26
C VAL A 26 -5.96 -2.14 -6.28
N LEU A 27 -6.26 -0.95 -5.75
CA LEU A 27 -7.40 -0.76 -4.83
C LEU A 27 -8.72 -1.15 -5.50
N LEU A 28 -9.00 -0.66 -6.71
CA LEU A 28 -10.20 -1.04 -7.48
C LEU A 28 -10.31 -2.54 -7.67
N THR A 29 -9.19 -3.22 -8.00
CA THR A 29 -9.20 -4.68 -8.19
C THR A 29 -9.60 -5.42 -6.91
N LEU A 30 -9.18 -4.93 -5.74
CA LEU A 30 -9.47 -5.56 -4.46
C LEU A 30 -10.89 -5.26 -3.97
N GLU A 31 -11.36 -4.03 -4.17
CA GLU A 31 -12.74 -3.62 -3.91
C GLU A 31 -13.72 -4.44 -4.77
N GLU A 32 -13.50 -4.53 -6.08
CA GLU A 32 -14.35 -5.32 -7.00
C GLU A 32 -14.38 -6.80 -6.63
N LYS A 33 -13.26 -7.34 -6.13
CA LYS A 33 -13.17 -8.72 -5.65
C LYS A 33 -13.66 -8.91 -4.22
N LYS A 34 -14.03 -7.83 -3.52
CA LYS A 34 -14.45 -7.83 -2.10
C LYS A 34 -13.43 -8.52 -1.18
N ILE A 35 -12.14 -8.37 -1.49
CA ILE A 35 -11.07 -8.95 -0.67
C ILE A 35 -10.76 -7.96 0.44
N PRO A 36 -10.74 -8.35 1.72
CA PRO A 36 -10.36 -7.45 2.80
C PRO A 36 -8.84 -7.17 2.77
N TYR A 37 -8.47 -5.91 2.92
CA TYR A 37 -7.07 -5.48 2.97
C TYR A 37 -6.86 -4.27 3.90
N LYS A 38 -5.62 -4.02 4.28
CA LYS A 38 -5.19 -2.85 5.03
C LYS A 38 -4.35 -1.92 4.15
N ILE A 39 -4.61 -0.62 4.22
CA ILE A 39 -3.83 0.40 3.51
C ILE A 39 -2.81 1.03 4.46
N HIS A 40 -1.59 1.20 3.97
CA HIS A 40 -0.54 2.03 4.55
C HIS A 40 -0.26 3.18 3.59
N LEU A 41 -0.48 4.40 4.04
CA LEU A 41 -0.21 5.60 3.24
C LEU A 41 1.26 5.96 3.38
N ILE A 42 1.94 6.09 2.23
CA ILE A 42 3.35 6.42 2.15
C ILE A 42 3.49 7.85 1.65
N ASP A 43 4.00 8.73 2.50
CA ASP A 43 4.46 10.05 2.10
C ASP A 43 5.77 9.92 1.31
N PHE A 44 5.77 10.45 0.09
CA PHE A 44 6.94 10.42 -0.79
C PHE A 44 7.98 11.47 -0.43
N SER A 45 7.57 12.54 0.25
CA SER A 45 8.47 13.57 0.79
C SER A 45 9.22 13.06 2.03
N ASN A 46 8.62 12.12 2.77
CA ASN A 46 9.21 11.52 3.97
C ASN A 46 8.91 10.02 4.04
N LYS A 47 9.65 9.22 3.26
CA LYS A 47 9.42 7.77 3.18
C LYS A 47 9.84 7.10 4.49
N PRO A 48 8.95 6.33 5.15
CA PRO A 48 9.29 5.68 6.41
C PRO A 48 10.33 4.58 6.21
N HIS A 49 11.20 4.39 7.21
CA HIS A 49 12.33 3.46 7.12
C HIS A 49 11.89 2.01 6.84
N TRP A 50 10.87 1.53 7.55
CA TRP A 50 10.31 0.18 7.38
C TRP A 50 9.84 -0.10 5.95
N PHE A 51 9.40 0.94 5.23
CA PHE A 51 8.95 0.81 3.84
C PHE A 51 10.14 0.64 2.90
N LEU A 52 11.24 1.37 3.13
CA LEU A 52 12.46 1.24 2.33
C LEU A 52 13.21 -0.06 2.62
N GLU A 53 13.17 -0.56 3.86
CA GLU A 53 13.69 -1.89 4.19
C GLU A 53 12.94 -3.00 3.44
N ALA A 54 11.61 -2.89 3.36
CA ALA A 54 10.77 -3.85 2.65
C ALA A 54 10.81 -3.70 1.12
N ASN A 55 10.94 -2.46 0.62
CA ASN A 55 11.03 -2.13 -0.79
C ASN A 55 12.11 -1.04 -1.04
N PRO A 56 13.37 -1.43 -1.28
CA PRO A 56 14.48 -0.49 -1.46
C PRO A 56 14.30 0.49 -2.61
N GLU A 57 13.51 0.15 -3.63
CA GLU A 57 13.20 1.07 -4.73
C GLU A 57 12.29 2.24 -4.28
N GLY A 58 11.60 2.09 -3.15
CA GLY A 58 10.72 3.11 -2.57
C GLY A 58 9.56 3.50 -3.49
N LYS A 59 9.10 2.58 -4.35
CA LYS A 59 7.99 2.78 -5.28
C LYS A 59 6.69 2.21 -4.73
N VAL A 60 5.55 2.75 -5.16
CA VAL A 60 4.21 2.25 -4.85
C VAL A 60 3.44 2.02 -6.16
N PRO A 61 2.44 1.12 -6.22
CA PRO A 61 1.91 0.30 -5.13
C PRO A 61 2.81 -0.90 -4.75
N VAL A 62 2.79 -1.30 -3.47
CA VAL A 62 3.39 -2.56 -2.98
C VAL A 62 2.33 -3.35 -2.24
N VAL A 63 2.22 -4.66 -2.52
CA VAL A 63 1.30 -5.56 -1.83
C VAL A 63 2.09 -6.59 -1.04
N LYS A 64 1.80 -6.70 0.26
CA LYS A 64 2.35 -7.73 1.14
C LYS A 64 1.28 -8.79 1.36
N PHE A 65 1.63 -10.03 1.01
CA PHE A 65 0.79 -11.20 1.23
C PHE A 65 1.15 -11.85 2.55
N ALA A 66 0.33 -11.69 3.59
CA ALA A 66 0.50 -12.47 4.81
C ALA A 66 -0.16 -13.85 4.61
N HIS A 67 0.66 -14.84 4.26
CA HIS A 67 0.25 -16.25 4.29
C HIS A 67 0.18 -16.69 5.76
N SER A 68 -1.02 -16.87 6.28
CA SER A 68 -1.22 -17.70 7.47
C SER A 68 -1.05 -19.15 7.04
N SER A 69 0.17 -19.68 7.07
CA SER A 69 0.36 -21.12 7.03
C SER A 69 -0.37 -21.70 8.24
N LEU A 70 -1.47 -22.40 7.99
CA LEU A 70 -2.09 -23.29 8.96
C LEU A 70 -0.98 -24.25 9.43
N LYS A 71 -0.69 -24.22 10.74
CA LYS A 71 -0.25 -25.43 11.42
C LYS A 71 -1.45 -26.35 11.56
#